data_AF-A0AA36BT34-F1
#
_entry.id   AF-A0AA36BT34-F1
#
_cell.length_a   1.000
_cell.length_b   1.000
_cell.length_c   1.000
_cell.angle_alpha   90.00
_cell.angle_beta   90.00
_cell.angle_gamma   90.00
#
_symmetry.space_group_name_H-M   'P 1'
#
loop_
_entity.id
_entity.type
_entity.pdbx_description
1 polymer ?
#
loop_
_entity_poly.entity_id
_entity_poly.type
_entity_poly.pdbx_seq_one_letter_code
_entity_poly.pdbx_strand_id
1 'polypeptide(L)'
;MAEEVAQFDRTQLKETLSRYAVENHKDDLLAILYAEDETQHFSVVIDTLTLFETDIAICEVLLYKPVQLLQVFDEALINAQETLLSTHSAHKQMAMKKNIHARLARLPVCPELTRTCLPRNADVGTFLSVTECCYKSFRI
;
A
#
# COMPACT_ATOMS: atom_id res chain seq x y z
N MET A 1 2.48 -20.07 22.04
CA MET A 1 1.07 -19.63 22.16
C MET A 1 0.89 -18.23 21.56
N ALA A 2 1.15 -18.06 20.26
CA ALA A 2 0.79 -16.84 19.52
C ALA A 2 0.80 -17.09 17.99
N GLU A 3 0.60 -18.33 17.54
CA GLU A 3 0.72 -18.73 16.13
C GLU A 3 -0.64 -19.10 15.51
N GLU A 4 -1.74 -18.73 16.17
CA GLU A 4 -3.12 -19.05 15.75
C GLU A 4 -3.98 -17.81 15.43
N VAL A 5 -3.38 -16.62 15.30
CA VAL A 5 -4.16 -15.42 14.97
C VAL A 5 -4.04 -15.10 13.48
N ALA A 6 -5.19 -15.23 12.81
CA ALA A 6 -5.48 -15.02 11.39
C ALA A 6 -4.96 -16.10 10.44
N GLN A 7 -5.88 -16.97 10.01
CA GLN A 7 -5.84 -17.64 8.71
C GLN A 7 -5.66 -16.55 7.64
N PHE A 8 -4.40 -16.28 7.29
CA PHE A 8 -4.02 -15.16 6.43
C PHE A 8 -4.08 -15.60 4.97
N ASP A 9 -5.27 -15.54 4.37
CA ASP A 9 -5.45 -15.85 2.96
C ASP A 9 -4.97 -14.69 2.08
N ARG A 10 -3.65 -14.70 1.80
CA ARG A 10 -2.96 -13.72 0.92
C ARG A 10 -3.71 -13.48 -0.39
N THR A 11 -4.28 -14.54 -0.95
CA THR A 11 -5.02 -14.49 -2.22
C THR A 11 -6.28 -13.65 -2.10
N GLN A 12 -7.06 -13.84 -1.04
CA GLN A 12 -8.28 -13.07 -0.80
C GLN A 12 -7.95 -11.60 -0.55
N LEU A 13 -6.94 -11.33 0.27
CA LEU A 13 -6.48 -9.97 0.55
C LEU A 13 -6.06 -9.25 -0.72
N LYS A 14 -5.26 -9.92 -1.57
CA LYS A 14 -4.82 -9.40 -2.86
C LYS A 14 -6.00 -9.04 -3.77
N GLU A 15 -7.04 -9.87 -3.78
CA GLU A 15 -8.26 -9.62 -4.58
C GLU A 15 -9.08 -8.45 -4.03
N THR A 16 -9.24 -8.36 -2.71
CA THR A 16 -9.93 -7.22 -2.06
C THR A 16 -9.18 -5.92 -2.36
N LEU A 17 -7.85 -5.92 -2.23
CA LEU A 17 -7.01 -4.76 -2.49
C LEU A 17 -6.99 -4.36 -3.96
N SER A 18 -6.95 -5.31 -4.88
CA SER A 18 -6.98 -5.00 -6.31
C SER A 18 -8.31 -4.37 -6.70
N ARG A 19 -9.43 -4.89 -6.19
CA ARG A 19 -10.76 -4.30 -6.37
C ARG A 19 -10.82 -2.88 -5.82
N TYR A 20 -10.38 -2.68 -4.57
CA TYR A 20 -10.32 -1.36 -3.95
C TYR A 20 -9.49 -0.37 -4.76
N ALA A 21 -8.33 -0.79 -5.28
CA ALA A 21 -7.45 0.05 -6.10
C ALA A 21 -8.10 0.44 -7.44
N VAL A 22 -8.81 -0.49 -8.10
CA VAL A 22 -9.53 -0.19 -9.35
C VAL A 22 -10.71 0.77 -9.10
N GLU A 23 -11.38 0.67 -7.97
CA GLU A 23 -12.55 1.51 -7.64
C GLU A 23 -12.15 2.92 -7.20
N ASN A 24 -11.12 3.05 -6.35
CA ASN A 24 -10.76 4.33 -5.73
C ASN A 24 -9.59 5.06 -6.41
N HIS A 25 -8.71 4.33 -7.10
CA HIS A 25 -7.47 4.86 -7.67
C HIS A 25 -7.36 4.63 -9.18
N LYS A 26 -8.50 4.51 -9.87
CA LYS A 26 -8.52 4.25 -11.32
C LYS A 26 -7.74 5.28 -12.11
N ASP A 27 -7.98 6.57 -11.87
CA ASP A 27 -7.36 7.65 -12.64
C ASP A 27 -5.85 7.70 -12.41
N ASP A 28 -5.40 7.47 -11.18
CA ASP A 28 -3.98 7.38 -10.83
C ASP A 28 -3.32 6.20 -11.57
N LEU A 29 -3.96 5.03 -11.56
CA LEU A 29 -3.46 3.85 -12.26
C LEU A 29 -3.41 4.06 -13.78
N LEU A 30 -4.41 4.73 -14.35
CA LEU A 30 -4.41 5.08 -15.77
C LEU A 30 -3.27 6.03 -16.11
N ALA A 31 -3.06 7.08 -15.31
CA ALA A 31 -1.95 8.00 -15.50
C ALA A 31 -0.59 7.29 -15.47
N ILE A 32 -0.42 6.31 -14.56
CA ILE A 32 0.78 5.47 -14.47
C ILE A 32 0.94 4.59 -15.72
N LEU A 33 -0.15 3.98 -16.20
CA LEU A 33 -0.15 3.13 -17.40
C LEU A 33 0.19 3.91 -18.68
N TYR A 34 -0.17 5.19 -18.75
CA TYR A 34 0.16 6.10 -19.85
C TYR A 34 1.59 6.66 -19.80
N ALA A 35 2.32 6.47 -18.71
CA ALA A 35 3.69 6.96 -18.61
C ALA A 35 4.59 6.25 -19.64
N GLU A 36 5.46 6.99 -20.31
CA GLU A 36 6.36 6.43 -21.33
C GLU A 36 7.46 5.55 -20.71
N ASP A 37 8.01 5.97 -19.55
CA ASP A 37 9.11 5.26 -18.89
C ASP A 37 8.60 4.03 -18.12
N GLU A 38 9.01 2.84 -18.53
CA GLU A 38 8.67 1.56 -17.89
C GLU A 38 9.50 1.25 -16.64
N THR A 39 10.65 1.92 -16.49
CA THR A 39 11.60 1.67 -15.41
C THR A 39 11.43 2.61 -14.23
N GLN A 40 10.69 3.71 -14.41
CA GLN A 40 10.41 4.68 -13.36
C GLN A 40 9.62 4.06 -12.20
N HIS A 41 9.92 4.49 -10.97
CA HIS A 41 9.14 4.13 -9.79
C HIS A 41 7.90 5.02 -9.67
N PHE A 42 6.73 4.39 -9.64
CA PHE A 42 5.46 5.04 -9.43
C PHE A 42 4.96 4.76 -8.02
N SER A 43 4.20 5.69 -7.46
CA SER A 43 3.55 5.47 -6.18
C SER A 43 2.11 5.92 -6.17
N VAL A 44 1.25 5.11 -5.59
CA VAL A 44 -0.16 5.42 -5.38
C VAL A 44 -0.35 5.72 -3.90
N VAL A 45 -0.86 6.91 -3.59
CA VAL A 45 -1.13 7.33 -2.21
C VAL A 45 -2.51 6.82 -1.82
N ILE A 46 -2.54 5.91 -0.85
CA ILE A 46 -3.76 5.27 -0.37
C ILE A 46 -4.09 5.84 1.00
N ASP A 47 -5.31 6.34 1.13
CA ASP A 47 -5.82 6.76 2.42
C ASP A 47 -6.14 5.55 3.30
N THR A 48 -5.44 5.44 4.44
CA THR A 48 -5.67 4.33 5.36
C THR A 48 -6.99 4.43 6.08
N LEU A 49 -7.55 5.63 6.26
CA LEU A 49 -8.85 5.77 6.93
C LEU A 49 -9.96 5.13 6.10
N THR A 50 -10.06 5.49 4.81
CA THR A 50 -11.05 4.89 3.89
C THR A 50 -10.83 3.39 3.68
N LEU A 51 -9.56 2.96 3.66
CA LEU A 51 -9.22 1.55 3.53
C LEU A 51 -9.73 0.74 4.74
N PHE A 52 -9.53 1.23 5.95
CA PHE A 52 -9.97 0.54 7.17
C PHE A 52 -11.48 0.60 7.39
N GLU A 53 -12.15 1.64 6.89
CA GLU A 53 -13.61 1.69 6.83
C GLU A 53 -14.20 0.62 5.91
N THR A 54 -13.48 0.29 4.83
CA THR A 54 -13.90 -0.74 3.86
C THR A 54 -13.65 -2.14 4.39
N ASP A 55 -12.46 -2.40 4.93
CA ASP A 55 -12.09 -3.70 5.47
C ASP A 55 -11.15 -3.56 6.67
N ILE A 56 -11.71 -3.78 7.86
CA ILE A 56 -10.99 -3.67 9.12
C ILE A 56 -9.93 -4.79 9.31
N ALA A 57 -10.07 -5.93 8.63
CA ALA A 57 -9.09 -7.02 8.73
C ALA A 57 -7.72 -6.59 8.18
N ILE A 58 -7.70 -5.67 7.21
CA ILE A 58 -6.48 -5.08 6.67
C ILE A 58 -5.70 -4.31 7.75
N CYS A 59 -6.42 -3.63 8.65
CA CYS A 59 -5.81 -2.92 9.77
C CYS A 59 -5.10 -3.87 10.74
N GLU A 60 -5.74 -4.99 11.08
CA GLU A 60 -5.13 -6.00 11.96
C GLU A 60 -3.84 -6.58 11.36
N VAL A 61 -3.87 -6.88 10.05
CA VAL A 61 -2.68 -7.36 9.33
C VAL A 61 -1.59 -6.29 9.30
N LEU A 62 -1.94 -5.02 9.09
CA LEU A 62 -0.96 -3.92 9.09
C LEU A 62 -0.23 -3.83 10.44
N LEU A 63 -0.96 -3.99 11.54
CA LEU A 63 -0.39 -3.94 12.89
C LEU A 63 0.52 -5.13 13.20
N TYR A 64 0.17 -6.33 12.71
CA TYR A 64 0.92 -7.55 13.03
C TYR A 64 2.08 -7.82 12.05
N LYS A 65 1.88 -7.58 10.74
CA LYS A 65 2.80 -7.94 9.65
C LYS A 65 2.83 -6.87 8.54
N PRO A 66 3.28 -5.64 8.84
CA PRO A 66 3.22 -4.54 7.87
C PRO A 66 4.04 -4.78 6.61
N VAL A 67 5.24 -5.36 6.74
CA VAL A 67 6.11 -5.65 5.58
C VAL A 67 5.44 -6.60 4.59
N GLN A 68 4.76 -7.64 5.10
CA GLN A 68 4.07 -8.61 4.25
C GLN A 68 2.82 -7.99 3.61
N LEU A 69 2.09 -7.15 4.34
CA LEU A 69 0.94 -6.43 3.80
C LEU A 69 1.34 -5.49 2.67
N LEU A 70 2.41 -4.72 2.84
CA LEU A 70 2.90 -3.80 1.82
C LEU A 70 3.30 -4.52 0.53
N GLN A 71 3.93 -5.70 0.64
CA GLN A 71 4.24 -6.53 -0.53
C GLN A 71 2.97 -7.01 -1.26
N VAL A 72 1.96 -7.44 -0.52
CA VAL A 72 0.67 -7.86 -1.12
C VAL A 72 -0.04 -6.66 -1.77
N PHE A 73 0.10 -5.46 -1.21
CA PHE A 73 -0.41 -4.22 -1.80
C PHE A 73 0.24 -3.92 -3.15
N ASP A 74 1.57 -3.96 -3.22
CA ASP A 74 2.30 -3.72 -4.46
C ASP A 74 1.90 -4.75 -5.53
N GLU A 75 1.78 -6.03 -5.16
CA GLU A 75 1.26 -7.07 -6.05
C GLU A 75 -0.20 -6.83 -6.49
N ALA A 76 -1.05 -6.35 -5.59
CA ALA A 76 -2.46 -6.06 -5.88
C ALA A 76 -2.60 -4.89 -6.87
N LEU A 77 -1.75 -3.86 -6.76
CA LEU A 77 -1.68 -2.75 -7.71
C LEU A 77 -1.28 -3.24 -9.11
N ILE A 78 -0.32 -4.16 -9.20
CA ILE A 78 0.07 -4.78 -10.46
C ILE A 78 -1.10 -5.55 -11.09
N ASN A 79 -1.88 -6.29 -10.28
CA ASN A 79 -3.08 -7.01 -10.75
C ASN A 79 -4.21 -6.05 -11.16
N ALA A 80 -4.38 -4.94 -10.44
CA ALA A 80 -5.32 -3.89 -10.80
C ALA A 80 -4.98 -3.27 -12.16
N GLN A 81 -3.69 -3.01 -12.43
CA GLN A 81 -3.22 -2.57 -13.74
C GLN A 81 -3.53 -3.57 -14.85
N GLU A 82 -3.29 -4.86 -14.63
CA GLU A 82 -3.59 -5.92 -15.61
C GLU A 82 -5.09 -6.00 -15.93
N THR A 83 -5.93 -5.85 -14.91
CA THR A 83 -7.39 -5.79 -15.06
C THR A 83 -7.82 -4.56 -15.87
N LEU A 84 -7.22 -3.39 -15.59
CA LEU A 84 -7.49 -2.15 -16.33
C LEU A 84 -7.03 -2.23 -17.78
N LEU A 85 -5.83 -2.76 -18.03
CA LEU A 85 -5.28 -2.99 -19.38
C LEU A 85 -6.20 -3.89 -20.21
N SER A 86 -6.67 -4.99 -19.61
CA SER A 86 -7.56 -5.95 -20.28
C SER A 86 -8.94 -5.35 -20.62
N THR A 87 -9.41 -4.40 -19.80
CA THR A 87 -10.73 -3.77 -19.97
C THR A 87 -10.69 -2.54 -20.89
N HIS A 88 -9.54 -1.87 -21.01
CA HIS A 88 -9.46 -0.60 -21.72
C HIS A 88 -9.24 -0.77 -23.23
N SER A 89 -10.04 -0.04 -24.02
CA SER A 89 -9.92 0.04 -25.48
C SER A 89 -8.57 0.53 -26.01
N ALA A 90 -7.79 1.28 -25.21
CA ALA A 90 -6.52 1.90 -25.58
C ALA A 90 -5.29 1.12 -25.06
N HIS A 91 -5.44 -0.16 -24.72
CA HIS A 91 -4.38 -1.02 -24.18
C HIS A 91 -3.07 -1.00 -24.99
N LYS A 92 -3.11 -0.72 -26.29
CA LYS A 92 -1.91 -0.64 -27.16
C LYS A 92 -1.00 0.56 -26.86
N GLN A 93 -1.52 1.60 -26.20
CA GLN A 93 -0.77 2.80 -25.84
C GLN A 93 -0.34 2.80 -24.37
N MET A 94 -0.68 1.74 -23.63
CA MET A 94 -0.41 1.60 -22.21
C MET A 94 0.66 0.54 -21.98
N ALA A 95 1.56 0.79 -21.05
CA ALA A 95 2.58 -0.16 -20.63
C ALA A 95 2.40 -0.51 -19.16
N MET A 96 2.42 -1.81 -18.84
CA MET A 96 2.31 -2.29 -17.47
C MET A 96 3.56 -1.91 -16.66
N LYS A 97 3.38 -1.29 -15.49
CA LYS A 97 4.49 -0.78 -14.67
C LYS A 97 4.69 -1.66 -13.44
N LYS A 98 5.81 -2.40 -13.41
CA LYS A 98 6.14 -3.31 -12.30
C LYS A 98 6.68 -2.58 -11.06
N ASN A 99 7.28 -1.40 -11.26
CA ASN A 99 7.87 -0.58 -10.20
C ASN A 99 6.81 0.35 -9.58
N ILE A 100 5.71 -0.21 -9.10
CA ILE A 100 4.63 0.54 -8.45
C ILE A 100 4.59 0.22 -6.96
N HIS A 101 4.45 1.25 -6.13
CA HIS A 101 4.45 1.12 -4.68
C HIS A 101 3.23 1.79 -4.04
N ALA A 102 2.56 1.08 -3.16
CA ALA A 102 1.51 1.65 -2.32
C ALA A 102 2.12 2.52 -1.21
N ARG A 103 1.67 3.76 -1.07
CA ARG A 103 2.04 4.66 0.03
C ARG A 103 0.83 4.91 0.91
N LEU A 104 0.84 4.33 2.10
CA LEU A 104 -0.21 4.52 3.09
C LEU A 104 -0.10 5.92 3.71
N ALA A 105 -1.19 6.68 3.67
CA ALA A 105 -1.31 8.03 4.22
C ALA A 105 -2.48 8.12 5.21
N ARG A 106 -2.42 9.12 6.10
CA ARG A 106 -3.44 9.41 7.13
C ARG A 106 -3.73 8.23 8.07
N LEU A 107 -2.68 7.68 8.68
CA LEU A 107 -2.85 6.64 9.70
C LEU A 107 -3.73 7.13 10.86
N PRO A 108 -4.60 6.26 11.41
CA PRO A 108 -5.37 6.61 12.59
C PRO A 108 -4.46 6.88 13.78
N VAL A 109 -4.87 7.82 14.63
CA VAL A 109 -4.10 8.22 15.81
C VAL A 109 -4.31 7.18 16.91
N CYS A 110 -3.46 6.16 16.91
CA CYS A 110 -3.45 5.09 17.92
C CYS A 110 -2.03 4.91 18.49
N PRO A 111 -1.85 4.60 19.78
CA PRO A 111 -0.52 4.43 20.40
C PRO A 111 0.30 3.28 19.80
N GLU A 112 -0.35 2.34 19.10
CA GLU A 112 0.26 1.25 18.35
C GLU A 112 0.92 1.72 17.06
N LEU A 113 0.37 2.77 16.43
CA LEU A 113 0.81 3.32 15.15
C LEU A 113 1.51 4.66 15.28
N THR A 114 1.30 5.42 16.35
CA THR A 114 1.81 6.78 16.49
C THR A 114 2.78 6.86 17.66
N ARG A 115 3.99 7.36 17.39
CA ARG A 115 4.96 7.70 18.43
C ARG A 115 5.24 9.20 18.40
N THR A 116 5.18 9.81 19.58
CA THR A 116 5.56 11.21 19.84
C THR A 116 6.97 11.34 20.41
N CYS A 117 7.71 10.23 20.46
CA CYS A 117 9.07 10.15 20.97
C CYS A 117 9.87 9.16 20.12
N LEU A 118 11.20 9.20 20.22
CA LEU A 118 12.09 8.30 19.49
C LEU A 118 11.72 6.81 19.68
N PRO A 119 11.69 6.02 18.58
CA PRO A 119 11.36 4.60 18.63
C PRO A 119 12.39 3.81 19.47
N ARG A 120 11.90 2.80 20.18
CA ARG A 120 12.67 1.91 21.06
C ARG A 120 12.86 0.54 20.39
N ASN A 121 13.65 -0.34 21.00
CA ASN A 121 13.83 -1.72 20.51
C ASN A 121 12.51 -2.51 20.37
N ALA A 122 11.48 -2.16 21.15
CA ALA A 122 10.15 -2.76 21.05
C ALA A 122 9.39 -2.39 19.77
N ASP A 123 9.83 -1.34 19.06
CA ASP A 123 9.24 -0.84 17.83
C ASP A 123 9.86 -1.49 16.57
N VAL A 124 10.79 -2.42 16.74
CA VAL A 124 11.43 -3.10 15.60
C VAL A 124 10.41 -3.98 14.90
N GLY A 125 10.17 -3.70 13.61
CA GLY A 125 9.27 -4.47 12.76
C GLY A 125 7.81 -3.99 12.79
N THR A 126 7.48 -2.94 13.54
CA THR A 126 6.14 -2.34 13.55
C THR A 126 6.03 -1.21 12.53
N PHE A 127 4.80 -0.89 12.12
CA PHE A 127 4.52 0.24 11.24
C PHE A 127 4.21 1.47 12.07
N LEU A 128 5.04 2.52 11.97
CA LEU A 128 4.94 3.68 12.84
C LEU A 128 4.90 5.00 12.06
N SER A 129 3.99 5.86 12.48
CA SER A 129 3.97 7.28 12.23
C SER A 129 4.74 7.99 13.34
N VAL A 130 5.84 8.65 12.96
CA VAL A 130 6.67 9.43 13.87
C VAL A 130 6.56 10.89 13.45
N THR A 131 6.02 11.72 14.34
CA THR A 131 5.91 13.17 14.08
C THR A 131 7.04 13.88 14.80
N GLU A 132 8.09 14.22 14.06
CA GLU A 132 9.26 14.95 14.56
C GLU A 132 9.70 15.97 13.51
N CYS A 133 10.38 17.04 13.94
CA CYS A 133 10.95 18.00 13.00
C CYS A 133 12.16 17.37 12.27
N CYS A 134 12.23 17.53 10.94
CA CYS A 134 13.39 17.09 10.17
C CYS A 134 14.57 18.06 10.41
N TYR A 135 15.53 17.66 11.24
CA TYR A 135 16.70 18.50 11.58
C TYR A 135 17.85 18.38 10.58
N LYS A 136 17.98 17.25 9.90
CA LYS A 136 19.07 17.00 8.95
C LYS A 136 18.61 16.04 7.87
N SER A 137 18.66 16.49 6.62
CA SER A 137 18.50 15.65 5.45
C SER A 137 19.87 15.45 4.81
N PHE A 138 20.27 14.19 4.63
CA PHE A 138 21.46 13.85 3.86
C PHE A 138 21.04 13.63 2.42
N ARG A 139 21.62 14.38 1.50
CA ARG A 139 21.52 14.13 0.07
C ARG A 139 22.74 13.28 -0.31
N ILE A 140 22.50 12.04 -0.70
CA ILE A 140 23.52 11.11 -1.21
C ILE A 140 23.77 11.45 -2.69
#